data_AF-A0A2W0AAY9-F1
#
_entry.id   AF-A0A2W0AAY9-F1
#
_cell.length_a   1.000
_cell.length_b   1.000
_cell.length_c   1.000
_cell.angle_alpha   90.00
_cell.angle_beta   90.00
_cell.angle_gamma   90.00
#
_symmetry.space_group_name_H-M   'P 1'
#
loop_
_entity.id
_entity.type
_entity.pdbx_description
1 polymer ?
#
loop_
_entity_poly.entity_id
_entity_poly.type
_entity_poly.pdbx_seq_one_letter_code
_entity_poly.pdbx_strand_id
1 'polypeptide(L)'
;MPVKTMRTARKSTGNNREDLHVRIGEASHTAETVPGEGGRYVYGIVQTKDHMNFGKIGIGGAGEPVYTVNYLDIAAVVSKTPVAIFDPTRENALAHEHVIETVMKNHTIIPMSFGTVFRTDDDIREVLKGIYASL
;
A
#
# COMPACT_ATOMS: atom_id res chain seq x y z
N MET A 1 37.60 37.16 39.52
CA MET A 1 37.20 37.86 38.28
C MET A 1 35.68 37.91 38.22
N PRO A 2 35.06 39.11 38.19
CA PRO A 2 33.62 39.30 38.13
C PRO A 2 33.15 39.51 36.68
N VAL A 3 31.92 39.10 36.32
CA VAL A 3 31.11 39.87 35.37
C VAL A 3 29.63 39.72 35.72
N LYS A 4 29.07 40.83 36.19
CA LYS A 4 27.64 41.13 36.26
C LYS A 4 27.25 41.65 34.87
N THR A 5 26.11 41.25 34.29
CA THR A 5 25.32 42.12 33.42
C THR A 5 23.86 41.66 33.35
N MET A 6 23.00 42.64 33.62
CA MET A 6 21.55 42.64 33.69
C MET A 6 20.86 42.60 32.31
N ARG A 7 19.51 42.52 32.35
CA ARG A 7 18.48 42.96 31.35
C ARG A 7 17.73 41.78 30.73
N THR A 8 16.40 41.68 30.64
CA THR A 8 15.24 42.51 31.02
C THR A 8 14.00 41.60 30.92
N ALA A 9 13.02 41.75 31.81
CA ALA A 9 11.72 41.09 31.68
C ALA A 9 10.86 41.74 30.57
N ARG A 10 10.21 40.95 29.71
CA ARG A 10 8.98 41.34 29.00
C ARG A 10 8.01 40.17 28.89
N LYS A 11 6.75 40.47 29.18
CA LYS A 11 5.56 39.62 29.23
C LYS A 11 4.77 39.80 27.93
N SER A 12 4.33 38.72 27.29
CA SER A 12 3.15 38.66 26.40
C SER A 12 2.86 37.18 26.08
N THR A 13 1.84 36.56 26.67
CA THR A 13 0.46 36.51 26.15
C THR A 13 0.41 36.08 24.68
N GLY A 14 -0.06 34.86 24.41
CA GLY A 14 -0.27 34.40 23.04
C GLY A 14 -0.52 32.90 22.97
N ASN A 15 -1.79 32.53 23.00
CA ASN A 15 -2.34 31.18 23.00
C ASN A 15 -2.19 30.49 21.63
N ASN A 16 -1.95 29.18 21.67
CA ASN A 16 -2.40 28.14 20.74
C ASN A 16 -1.97 28.24 19.25
N ARG A 17 -0.99 27.43 18.86
CA ARG A 17 -0.97 26.73 17.56
C ARG A 17 -0.36 25.35 17.75
N GLU A 18 -1.04 24.37 17.16
CA GLU A 18 -0.96 22.95 17.44
C GLU A 18 0.29 22.32 16.83
N ASP A 19 1.23 21.89 17.68
CA ASP A 19 2.22 20.89 17.30
C ASP A 19 1.56 19.51 17.37
N LEU A 20 0.83 19.16 16.31
CA LEU A 20 0.32 17.81 16.08
C LEU A 20 1.51 16.88 15.75
N HIS A 21 2.30 16.58 16.78
CA HIS A 21 3.20 15.44 16.78
C HIS A 21 2.32 14.19 16.72
N VAL A 22 2.13 13.65 15.52
CA VAL A 22 1.57 12.32 15.32
C VAL A 22 2.55 11.34 15.94
N ARG A 23 2.33 11.02 17.21
CA ARG A 23 2.90 9.84 17.86
C ARG A 23 2.25 8.64 17.19
N ILE A 24 2.91 8.11 16.16
CA ILE A 24 2.63 6.76 15.65
C ILE A 24 3.11 5.80 16.74
N GLY A 25 2.28 5.67 17.77
CA GLY A 25 2.35 4.58 18.73
C GLY A 25 1.87 3.33 18.04
N GLU A 26 2.65 2.27 18.16
CA GLU A 26 2.35 0.92 17.73
C GLU A 26 0.92 0.53 18.13
N ALA A 27 0.05 0.41 17.14
CA ALA A 27 -1.15 -0.40 17.24
C ALA A 27 -0.98 -1.53 16.21
N SER A 28 -0.26 -2.57 16.65
CA SER A 28 -0.32 -3.89 16.05
C SER A 28 -1.77 -4.36 16.03
N HIS A 29 -2.46 -4.15 14.91
CA HIS A 29 -3.62 -4.96 14.58
C HIS A 29 -3.14 -6.23 13.91
N THR A 30 -2.58 -7.14 14.73
CA THR A 30 -2.48 -8.56 14.38
C THR A 30 -3.91 -9.11 14.40
N ALA A 31 -4.64 -8.91 13.30
CA ALA A 31 -5.87 -9.63 13.06
C ALA A 31 -5.51 -10.85 12.21
N GLU A 32 -5.49 -12.01 12.85
CA GLU A 32 -5.22 -13.31 12.25
C GLU A 32 -6.05 -13.49 10.98
N THR A 33 -5.37 -13.88 9.89
CA THR A 33 -6.04 -14.29 8.66
C THR A 33 -6.78 -15.59 8.91
N VAL A 34 -8.05 -15.64 8.51
CA VAL A 34 -8.84 -16.89 8.58
C VAL A 34 -8.12 -17.95 7.72
N PRO A 35 -7.84 -19.15 8.24
CA PRO A 35 -7.17 -20.20 7.47
C PRO A 35 -8.04 -20.61 6.29
N GLY A 36 -7.65 -20.23 5.07
CA GLY A 36 -8.28 -20.74 3.84
C GLY A 36 -8.31 -19.79 2.65
N GLU A 37 -8.36 -18.46 2.84
CA GLU A 37 -8.60 -17.55 1.71
C GLU A 37 -7.39 -16.77 1.20
N GLY A 38 -6.30 -16.73 1.98
CA GLY A 38 -5.05 -16.03 1.65
C GLY A 38 -5.22 -14.52 1.44
N GLY A 39 -4.16 -13.74 1.66
CA GLY A 39 -4.15 -12.33 1.28
C GLY A 39 -4.19 -12.13 -0.24
N ARG A 40 -4.38 -10.87 -0.65
CA ARG A 40 -4.23 -10.38 -2.02
C ARG A 40 -3.10 -9.39 -2.06
N TYR A 41 -1.99 -9.79 -2.66
CA TYR A 41 -0.88 -8.88 -2.91
C TYR A 41 -1.23 -8.01 -4.11
N VAL A 42 -1.18 -6.69 -3.96
CA VAL A 42 -1.55 -5.72 -5.01
C VAL A 42 -0.29 -5.12 -5.62
N TYR A 43 -0.18 -5.22 -6.95
CA TYR A 43 0.95 -4.68 -7.70
C TYR A 43 0.70 -3.25 -8.17
N GLY A 44 -0.54 -2.93 -8.54
CA GLY A 44 -0.90 -1.64 -9.08
C GLY A 44 -2.33 -1.59 -9.59
N ILE A 45 -2.71 -0.45 -10.16
CA ILE A 45 -4.04 -0.21 -10.72
C ILE A 45 -3.90 0.11 -12.20
N VAL A 46 -4.76 -0.48 -13.02
CA VAL A 46 -4.85 -0.25 -14.48
C VAL A 46 -6.24 0.24 -14.84
N GLN A 47 -6.36 1.00 -15.94
CA GLN A 47 -7.65 1.33 -16.52
C GLN A 47 -8.09 0.22 -17.47
N THR A 48 -9.10 -0.57 -17.10
CA THR A 48 -9.68 -1.63 -17.92
C THR A 48 -11.04 -2.07 -17.38
N LYS A 49 -11.93 -2.48 -18.29
CA LYS A 49 -13.19 -3.16 -17.97
C LYS A 49 -13.05 -4.69 -18.03
N ASP A 50 -11.99 -5.17 -18.67
CA ASP A 50 -11.80 -6.59 -18.94
C ASP A 50 -11.19 -7.30 -17.74
N HIS A 51 -11.62 -8.55 -17.52
CA HIS A 51 -10.93 -9.43 -16.59
C HIS A 51 -9.68 -9.98 -17.26
N MET A 52 -8.53 -9.75 -16.65
CA MET A 52 -7.24 -10.12 -17.21
C MET A 52 -6.51 -11.15 -16.35
N ASN A 53 -5.67 -11.95 -17.01
CA ASN A 53 -4.74 -12.88 -16.38
C ASN A 53 -3.37 -12.70 -17.02
N PHE A 54 -2.33 -12.57 -16.20
CA PHE A 54 -0.94 -12.31 -16.62
C PHE A 54 -0.04 -13.54 -16.42
N GLY A 55 -0.63 -14.70 -16.13
CA GLY A 55 0.08 -15.95 -15.90
C GLY A 55 0.55 -16.11 -14.45
N LYS A 56 1.28 -17.21 -14.22
CA LYS A 56 1.77 -17.66 -12.91
C LYS A 56 3.08 -16.97 -12.51
N ILE A 57 3.03 -15.64 -12.44
CA ILE A 57 4.18 -14.78 -12.15
C ILE A 57 4.05 -14.07 -10.79
N GLY A 58 3.15 -14.56 -9.93
CA GLY A 58 2.91 -14.01 -8.60
C GLY A 58 4.14 -14.06 -7.68
N ILE A 59 4.15 -13.18 -6.69
CA ILE A 59 5.22 -13.06 -5.70
C ILE A 59 5.18 -14.22 -4.71
N GLY A 60 6.32 -14.55 -4.08
CA GLY A 60 6.41 -15.58 -3.04
C GLY A 60 6.72 -16.99 -3.55
N GLY A 61 7.14 -17.14 -4.81
CA GLY A 61 7.68 -18.39 -5.36
C GLY A 61 6.67 -19.53 -5.56
N ALA A 62 5.43 -19.38 -5.09
CA ALA A 62 4.36 -20.36 -5.24
C ALA A 62 3.78 -20.44 -6.67
N GLY A 63 4.14 -19.50 -7.54
CA GLY A 63 3.62 -19.46 -8.92
C GLY A 63 2.13 -19.15 -8.97
N GLU A 64 1.64 -18.30 -8.06
CA GLU A 64 0.25 -17.87 -8.04
C GLU A 64 -0.07 -17.04 -9.30
N PRO A 65 -1.26 -17.23 -9.89
CA PRO A 65 -1.66 -16.45 -11.05
C PRO A 65 -1.86 -14.99 -10.65
N VAL A 66 -1.36 -14.09 -11.51
CA VAL A 66 -1.65 -12.66 -11.42
C VAL A 66 -2.89 -12.37 -12.25
N TYR A 67 -3.88 -11.70 -11.67
CA TYR A 67 -5.18 -11.42 -12.28
C TYR A 67 -5.71 -10.05 -11.86
N THR A 68 -6.86 -9.63 -12.39
CA THR A 68 -7.48 -8.36 -12.03
C THR A 68 -8.69 -8.51 -11.12
N VAL A 69 -8.79 -7.59 -10.15
CA VAL A 69 -10.03 -7.30 -9.41
C VAL A 69 -10.57 -5.97 -9.93
N ASN A 70 -11.71 -6.03 -10.61
CA ASN A 70 -12.26 -4.89 -11.35
C ASN A 70 -13.29 -4.10 -10.53
N TYR A 71 -13.33 -2.79 -10.78
CA TYR A 71 -14.39 -1.86 -10.38
C TYR A 71 -14.64 -0.87 -11.52
N LEU A 72 -15.81 -0.97 -12.16
CA LEU A 72 -16.14 -0.19 -13.36
C LEU A 72 -15.07 -0.33 -14.46
N ASP A 73 -14.42 0.77 -14.85
CA ASP A 73 -13.35 0.81 -15.86
C ASP A 73 -11.94 0.92 -15.26
N ILE A 74 -11.77 0.63 -13.98
CA ILE A 74 -10.45 0.45 -13.36
C ILE A 74 -10.34 -0.94 -12.71
N ALA A 75 -9.11 -1.45 -12.58
CA ALA A 75 -8.88 -2.73 -11.93
C ALA A 75 -7.54 -2.77 -11.19
N ALA A 76 -7.53 -3.43 -10.03
CA ALA A 76 -6.30 -3.74 -9.31
C ALA A 76 -5.68 -5.01 -9.89
N VAL A 77 -4.37 -4.99 -10.16
CA VAL A 77 -3.59 -6.17 -10.54
C VAL A 77 -3.10 -6.84 -9.27
N VAL A 78 -3.46 -8.11 -9.07
CA VAL A 78 -3.24 -8.83 -7.81
C VAL A 78 -2.81 -10.28 -8.00
N SER A 79 -2.21 -10.88 -6.98
CA SER A 79 -2.06 -12.33 -6.84
C SER A 79 -2.47 -12.77 -5.44
N LYS A 80 -2.84 -14.04 -5.30
CA LYS A 80 -3.09 -14.63 -3.98
C LYS A 80 -1.77 -14.87 -3.26
N THR A 81 -1.79 -14.75 -1.93
CA THR A 81 -0.62 -15.03 -1.09
C THR A 81 -1.06 -15.67 0.22
N PRO A 82 -0.35 -16.68 0.74
CA PRO A 82 -0.62 -17.20 2.08
C PRO A 82 -0.12 -16.24 3.18
N VAL A 83 0.77 -15.30 2.84
CA VAL A 83 1.42 -14.39 3.79
C VAL A 83 0.84 -12.98 3.68
N ALA A 84 0.58 -12.36 4.83
CA ALA A 84 0.08 -10.99 4.92
C ALA A 84 1.20 -9.93 4.85
N ILE A 85 2.45 -10.30 5.15
CA ILE A 85 3.61 -9.41 5.22
C ILE A 85 4.74 -10.02 4.39
N PHE A 86 5.33 -9.23 3.50
CA PHE A 86 6.51 -9.62 2.74
C PHE A 86 7.71 -8.81 3.17
N ASP A 87 8.79 -9.49 3.54
CA ASP A 87 10.09 -8.84 3.68
C ASP A 87 10.56 -8.34 2.30
N PRO A 88 11.11 -7.12 2.21
CA PRO A 88 11.61 -6.53 0.97
C PRO A 88 12.98 -7.13 0.60
N THR A 89 13.04 -8.45 0.49
CA THR A 89 14.20 -9.17 -0.03
C THR A 89 14.38 -8.82 -1.51
N ARG A 90 15.61 -8.96 -2.01
CA ARG A 90 15.91 -8.75 -3.43
C ARG A 90 15.02 -9.60 -4.34
N GLU A 91 14.80 -10.86 -3.96
CA GLU A 91 13.96 -11.79 -4.72
C GLU A 91 12.51 -11.31 -4.81
N ASN A 92 11.92 -10.93 -3.67
CA ASN A 92 10.55 -10.44 -3.61
C ASN A 92 10.38 -9.12 -4.37
N ALA A 93 11.33 -8.18 -4.22
CA ALA A 93 11.30 -6.91 -4.93
C ALA A 93 11.40 -7.12 -6.45
N LEU A 94 12.30 -7.98 -6.92
CA LEU A 94 12.41 -8.30 -8.35
C LEU A 94 11.15 -8.99 -8.89
N ALA A 95 10.52 -9.88 -8.11
CA ALA A 95 9.26 -10.50 -8.51
C ALA A 95 8.12 -9.46 -8.62
N HIS A 96 8.06 -8.50 -7.68
CA HIS A 96 7.11 -7.40 -7.74
C HIS A 96 7.29 -6.56 -9.00
N GLU A 97 8.52 -6.11 -9.27
CA GLU A 97 8.84 -5.33 -10.47
C GLU A 97 8.55 -6.11 -11.76
N HIS A 98 8.87 -7.40 -11.79
CA HIS A 98 8.65 -8.24 -12.96
C HIS A 98 7.17 -8.31 -13.37
N VAL A 99 6.25 -8.35 -12.39
CA VAL A 99 4.81 -8.29 -12.67
C VAL A 99 4.44 -6.95 -13.26
N ILE A 100 4.90 -5.85 -12.67
CA ILE A 100 4.63 -4.48 -13.15
C ILE A 100 5.12 -4.33 -14.60
N GLU A 101 6.37 -4.71 -14.89
CA GLU A 101 6.94 -4.67 -16.23
C GLU A 101 6.14 -5.51 -17.23
N THR A 102 5.61 -6.66 -16.80
CA THR A 102 4.79 -7.53 -17.65
C THR A 102 3.45 -6.88 -17.99
N VAL A 103 2.80 -6.22 -17.03
CA VAL A 103 1.57 -5.47 -17.27
C VAL A 103 1.83 -4.29 -18.21
N MET A 104 2.95 -3.58 -18.01
CA MET A 104 3.36 -2.41 -18.80
C MET A 104 3.51 -2.69 -20.30
N LYS A 105 3.72 -3.94 -20.71
CA LYS A 105 3.81 -4.32 -22.13
C LYS A 105 2.53 -3.99 -22.91
N ASN A 106 1.38 -4.06 -22.26
CA ASN A 106 0.08 -3.90 -22.91
C ASN A 106 -0.81 -2.84 -22.24
N HIS A 107 -0.52 -2.42 -21.01
CA HIS A 107 -1.38 -1.52 -20.21
C HIS A 107 -0.55 -0.47 -19.48
N THR A 108 -1.11 0.72 -19.30
CA THR A 108 -0.57 1.68 -18.33
C THR A 108 -1.00 1.27 -16.93
N ILE A 109 -0.05 1.18 -16.01
CA ILE A 109 -0.26 0.81 -14.61
C ILE A 109 0.22 1.95 -13.69
N ILE A 110 -0.55 2.22 -12.64
CA ILE A 110 -0.12 3.04 -11.49
C ILE A 110 0.45 2.05 -10.47
N PRO A 111 1.78 1.98 -10.28
CA PRO A 111 2.39 1.04 -9.35
C PRO A 111 2.02 1.37 -7.91
N MET A 112 1.70 0.35 -7.12
CA MET A 112 1.53 0.47 -5.67
C MET A 112 2.86 0.23 -4.96
N SER A 113 2.98 0.71 -3.72
CA SER A 113 4.15 0.40 -2.89
C SER A 113 4.30 -1.10 -2.68
N PHE A 114 5.55 -1.57 -2.62
CA PHE A 114 5.86 -2.94 -2.25
C PHE A 114 5.24 -3.33 -0.90
N GLY A 115 4.78 -4.58 -0.78
CA GLY A 115 4.17 -5.09 0.44
C GLY A 115 2.69 -4.71 0.64
N THR A 116 2.04 -4.12 -0.37
CA THR A 116 0.61 -3.79 -0.29
C THR A 116 -0.23 -5.08 -0.36
N VAL A 117 -0.83 -5.49 0.76
CA VAL A 117 -1.66 -6.71 0.86
C VAL A 117 -3.03 -6.39 1.46
N PHE A 118 -4.07 -6.92 0.82
CA PHE A 118 -5.47 -6.88 1.28
C PHE A 118 -5.92 -8.27 1.73
N ARG A 119 -7.04 -8.38 2.46
CA ARG A 119 -7.55 -9.69 2.90
C ARG A 119 -8.40 -10.34 1.83
N THR A 120 -9.27 -9.56 1.19
CA THR A 120 -10.26 -10.06 0.23
C THR A 120 -10.31 -9.21 -1.04
N ASP A 121 -10.92 -9.78 -2.08
CA ASP A 121 -11.21 -9.02 -3.31
C ASP A 121 -12.23 -7.89 -3.04
N ASP A 122 -13.11 -8.05 -2.04
CA ASP A 122 -14.08 -7.03 -1.64
C ASP A 122 -13.41 -5.81 -1.00
N ASP A 123 -12.41 -6.00 -0.14
CA ASP A 123 -11.63 -4.89 0.43
C ASP A 123 -10.97 -4.06 -0.68
N ILE A 124 -10.46 -4.74 -1.72
CA ILE A 124 -9.87 -4.08 -2.89
C ILE A 124 -10.93 -3.28 -3.65
N ARG A 125 -12.13 -3.84 -3.87
CA ARG A 125 -13.22 -3.14 -4.56
C ARG A 125 -13.65 -1.87 -3.82
N GLU A 126 -13.72 -1.90 -2.49
CA GLU A 126 -14.06 -0.71 -1.71
C GLU A 126 -12.99 0.39 -1.84
N VAL A 127 -11.70 0.02 -1.85
CA VAL A 127 -10.62 0.99 -2.13
C VAL A 127 -10.72 1.55 -3.55
N LEU A 128 -10.92 0.69 -4.56
CA LEU A 128 -11.08 1.14 -5.95
C LEU A 128 -12.27 2.09 -6.10
N LYS A 129 -13.38 1.82 -5.43
CA LYS A 129 -14.55 2.70 -5.39
C LYS A 129 -14.23 4.07 -4.80
N GLY A 130 -13.47 4.13 -3.71
CA GLY A 130 -13.00 5.37 -3.12
C GLY A 130 -12.10 6.18 -4.05
N ILE A 131 -11.15 5.50 -4.72
CA ILE A 131 -10.28 6.10 -5.74
C ILE A 131 -11.11 6.67 -6.89
N TYR A 132 -12.04 5.86 -7.42
CA TYR A 132 -12.86 6.23 -8.57
C TYR A 132 -13.73 7.46 -8.32
N ALA A 133 -14.27 7.62 -7.12
CA ALA A 133 -15.06 8.78 -6.75
C ALA A 133 -14.26 10.10 -6.72
N SER A 134 -12.92 10.00 -6.75
CA SER A 134 -12.00 11.13 -6.71
C SER A 134 -11.27 11.38 -8.05
N LEU A 135 -11.56 10.57 -9.08
CA LEU A 135 -11.08 10.77 -10.46
C LEU A 135 -11.94 11.81 -11.19
#